data_AF-A0A955GLW0-F1
#
_entry.id   AF-A0A955GLW0-F1
#
_cell.length_a   1.000
_cell.length_b   1.000
_cell.length_c   1.000
_cell.angle_alpha   90.00
_cell.angle_beta   90.00
_cell.angle_gamma   90.00
#
_symmetry.space_group_name_H-M   'P 1'
#
loop_
_entity.id
_entity.type
_entity.pdbx_description
1 polymer ?
#
loop_
_entity_poly.entity_id
_entity_poly.type
_entity_poly.pdbx_seq_one_letter_code
_entity_poly.pdbx_strand_id
1 'polypeptide(L)'
;MWTIKKLSLLFNILAIFSLVFTQNIALATTPDEHRRAIRGGYPYYEVDDVLCKDETPLDKNESLYFMGDSILQGAEESLRAKITSNGVNDGEITVNGEISRSITGKGQEGSSGLDALKKDEQVIKSAGAVVIVLGTNGGNTEGNIEKMVKEIRKINKKTAVYWINIGVTREDLQKTMEDGNKALEKTAKDLDFSIINWYDEIKATDKDGLLRDQVHPNEKGYKVFSGIVNKELKDVIDGTISTGKSTSNVGGDNSKPAQVWAYLVSKEGLGLTSVQAAGVMGNIHTETGGSFNPKIRQGNGNSNEVIVDGANGYGLAQWTTSDRQQALKDHAETQGKSSGNMDVQLTFIKKELKGSFESTLNRLKKVNDDVIEATLVFHGQTPLVNVPGVTPVPGYEASGNTEAQVRNDRGSNSKKWLAKYGDKSSSYTDTIDCSKATDNEDFGVDGSKKYTDSPDTITRGKEVADQAKKWAKNDPNCGFHGSKGCTEQCLGIVSDLWRSVGKGMVSGETAWDAYKRYKKNGWVNTSKSIPVGAIMWSAKPGNEGAGHAYTYLGNGLIASNDIKTVGKYSVVSADDIEEIWNHKFYGWSEWHG
;
A
#
# COMPACT_ATOMS: atom_id res chain seq x y z
N MET A 1 -8.18 -66.55 36.11
CA MET A 1 -8.18 -67.05 34.71
C MET A 1 -9.27 -66.35 33.90
N TRP A 2 -9.17 -65.02 33.68
CA TRP A 2 -9.88 -64.27 32.61
C TRP A 2 -9.45 -62.79 32.63
N THR A 3 -8.14 -62.54 32.54
CA THR A 3 -7.53 -61.20 32.38
C THR A 3 -6.53 -61.18 31.22
N ILE A 4 -6.74 -62.04 30.22
CA ILE A 4 -5.90 -62.15 29.03
C ILE A 4 -6.81 -62.54 27.86
N LYS A 5 -7.68 -61.62 27.39
CA LYS A 5 -8.42 -61.83 26.13
C LYS A 5 -8.96 -60.57 25.44
N LYS A 6 -8.51 -59.37 25.83
CA LYS A 6 -8.87 -58.11 25.10
C LYS A 6 -7.69 -57.18 24.80
N LEU A 7 -6.45 -57.67 24.87
CA LEU A 7 -5.26 -56.90 24.50
C LEU A 7 -4.46 -57.45 23.30
N SER A 8 -4.92 -58.49 22.59
CA SER A 8 -4.19 -59.09 21.44
C SER A 8 -4.90 -58.97 20.09
N LEU A 9 -5.94 -58.12 19.96
CA LEU A 9 -6.67 -57.89 18.70
C LEU A 9 -6.34 -56.53 18.06
N LEU A 10 -5.45 -55.75 18.68
CA LEU A 10 -5.07 -54.40 18.25
C LEU A 10 -3.66 -54.31 17.64
N PHE A 11 -3.01 -55.45 17.36
CA PHE A 11 -1.62 -55.49 16.86
C PHE A 11 -1.39 -56.30 15.57
N ASN A 12 -2.45 -56.80 14.89
CA ASN A 12 -2.32 -57.60 13.66
C ASN A 12 -3.11 -57.08 12.44
N ILE A 13 -3.55 -55.82 12.44
CA ILE A 13 -4.31 -55.20 11.31
C ILE A 13 -3.54 -54.03 10.67
N LEU A 14 -2.26 -53.84 11.03
CA LEU A 14 -1.47 -52.67 10.57
C LEU A 14 -0.09 -52.99 9.97
N ALA A 15 0.13 -54.22 9.53
CA ALA A 15 1.28 -54.54 8.69
C ALA A 15 0.91 -55.71 7.77
N ILE A 16 1.35 -55.65 6.51
CA ILE A 16 1.09 -56.62 5.43
C ILE A 16 -0.25 -56.37 4.71
N PHE A 17 -0.30 -55.36 3.85
CA PHE A 17 -0.51 -55.54 2.41
C PHE A 17 -0.52 -54.17 1.71
N SER A 18 0.62 -53.50 1.77
CA SER A 18 1.10 -52.74 0.63
C SER A 18 1.66 -53.72 -0.40
N LEU A 19 1.43 -53.42 -1.68
CA LEU A 19 2.17 -53.80 -2.90
C LEU A 19 1.36 -54.48 -4.03
N VAL A 20 1.25 -53.69 -5.11
CA VAL A 20 1.25 -54.06 -6.54
C VAL A 20 -0.14 -54.41 -7.14
N PHE A 21 -0.83 -53.44 -7.74
CA PHE A 21 -0.73 -52.92 -9.13
C PHE A 21 -1.18 -53.87 -10.27
N THR A 22 -1.85 -53.22 -11.23
CA THR A 22 -2.15 -53.58 -12.63
C THR A 22 -3.53 -54.20 -12.87
N GLN A 23 -4.28 -53.92 -13.95
CA GLN A 23 -4.29 -52.85 -14.97
C GLN A 23 -5.65 -52.99 -15.72
N ASN A 24 -6.30 -51.88 -16.10
CA ASN A 24 -6.93 -51.63 -17.41
C ASN A 24 -8.09 -52.49 -18.00
N ILE A 25 -9.13 -51.75 -18.42
CA ILE A 25 -9.85 -51.78 -19.72
C ILE A 25 -11.26 -52.42 -19.79
N ALA A 26 -12.21 -51.52 -20.14
CA ALA A 26 -13.41 -51.68 -20.99
C ALA A 26 -14.56 -52.56 -20.49
N LEU A 27 -15.82 -52.29 -20.82
CA LEU A 27 -16.58 -51.15 -21.33
C LEU A 27 -18.04 -51.65 -21.21
N ALA A 28 -18.95 -50.90 -20.60
CA ALA A 28 -20.39 -51.15 -20.74
C ALA A 28 -21.06 -49.83 -21.12
N THR A 29 -21.82 -49.88 -22.21
CA THR A 29 -22.23 -48.80 -23.10
C THR A 29 -23.50 -48.06 -22.66
N THR A 30 -23.54 -46.74 -22.92
CA THR A 30 -24.69 -45.80 -22.84
C THR A 30 -25.67 -45.95 -24.02
N PRO A 31 -26.94 -45.49 -23.92
CA PRO A 31 -27.41 -44.13 -24.35
C PRO A 31 -28.48 -43.49 -23.39
N ASP A 32 -28.88 -42.20 -23.34
CA ASP A 32 -28.90 -41.14 -24.38
C ASP A 32 -29.17 -39.67 -23.94
N GLU A 33 -29.07 -39.24 -22.67
CA GLU A 33 -29.29 -37.80 -22.32
C GLU A 33 -28.02 -36.97 -22.11
N HIS A 34 -26.85 -37.61 -21.94
CA HIS A 34 -25.57 -36.90 -21.74
C HIS A 34 -24.81 -36.55 -23.04
N ARG A 35 -25.34 -36.87 -24.23
CA ARG A 35 -24.66 -36.60 -25.51
C ARG A 35 -25.04 -35.28 -26.19
N ARG A 36 -25.87 -34.42 -25.56
CA ARG A 36 -26.26 -33.10 -26.11
C ARG A 36 -25.60 -31.87 -25.46
N ALA A 37 -24.79 -32.01 -24.41
CA ALA A 37 -24.10 -30.87 -23.79
C ALA A 37 -22.65 -30.65 -24.28
N ILE A 38 -22.08 -31.56 -25.10
CA ILE A 38 -20.69 -31.47 -25.60
C ILE A 38 -20.58 -30.69 -26.95
N ARG A 39 -21.62 -29.97 -27.36
CA ARG A 39 -21.55 -29.00 -28.48
C ARG A 39 -22.17 -27.67 -28.11
N GLY A 40 -21.43 -26.90 -27.33
CA GLY A 40 -21.76 -25.52 -26.98
C GLY A 40 -20.81 -25.05 -25.89
N GLY A 41 -19.61 -24.63 -26.29
CA GLY A 41 -18.60 -24.15 -25.35
C GLY A 41 -19.12 -22.99 -24.51
N TYR A 42 -18.74 -22.99 -23.21
CA TYR A 42 -18.43 -21.86 -22.32
C TYR A 42 -18.52 -22.39 -20.87
N PRO A 43 -17.40 -22.64 -20.16
CA PRO A 43 -17.46 -22.84 -18.72
C PRO A 43 -17.42 -21.51 -17.97
N TYR A 44 -18.45 -21.32 -17.14
CA TYR A 44 -18.51 -20.41 -16.01
C TYR A 44 -17.51 -20.88 -14.93
N TYR A 45 -16.81 -19.97 -14.25
CA TYR A 45 -15.90 -20.27 -13.14
C TYR A 45 -16.56 -19.81 -11.83
N GLU A 46 -16.80 -20.73 -10.90
CA GLU A 46 -17.07 -20.47 -9.48
C GLU A 46 -15.75 -20.25 -8.75
N VAL A 47 -15.72 -19.33 -7.79
CA VAL A 47 -14.52 -18.95 -7.04
C VAL A 47 -14.65 -19.46 -5.62
N ASP A 48 -14.01 -20.58 -5.32
CA ASP A 48 -13.74 -21.03 -3.95
C ASP A 48 -12.24 -20.96 -3.67
N ASP A 49 -11.94 -20.36 -2.50
CA ASP A 49 -10.77 -20.55 -1.63
C ASP A 49 -9.39 -20.81 -2.27
N VAL A 50 -8.54 -19.78 -2.23
CA VAL A 50 -7.09 -19.98 -2.11
C VAL A 50 -6.63 -19.43 -0.77
N LEU A 51 -6.63 -20.33 0.22
CA LEU A 51 -5.78 -20.24 1.39
C LEU A 51 -4.31 -20.21 0.95
N CYS A 52 -3.59 -19.23 1.46
CA CYS A 52 -2.14 -19.21 1.52
C CYS A 52 -1.62 -20.50 2.19
N LYS A 53 -1.03 -21.38 1.40
CA LYS A 53 0.14 -22.19 1.75
C LYS A 53 0.60 -22.97 0.53
N ASP A 54 1.76 -22.57 0.01
CA ASP A 54 2.81 -23.51 -0.32
C ASP A 54 4.16 -22.82 -0.13
N GLU A 55 5.02 -23.45 0.67
CA GLU A 55 6.42 -23.08 0.81
C GLU A 55 7.21 -23.62 -0.38
N THR A 56 7.88 -22.73 -1.11
CA THR A 56 9.17 -23.02 -1.75
C THR A 56 10.13 -21.86 -1.46
N PRO A 57 11.38 -22.09 -1.02
CA PRO A 57 12.27 -21.03 -0.57
C PRO A 57 13.16 -20.43 -1.67
N LEU A 58 13.49 -19.14 -1.46
CA LEU A 58 14.59 -18.32 -2.03
C LEU A 58 14.40 -17.69 -3.43
N ASP A 59 14.12 -16.38 -3.47
CA ASP A 59 15.05 -15.34 -3.98
C ASP A 59 14.47 -13.91 -3.99
N LYS A 60 14.21 -13.32 -2.82
CA LYS A 60 13.88 -11.89 -2.73
C LYS A 60 14.62 -11.24 -1.56
N ASN A 61 15.85 -10.84 -1.82
CA ASN A 61 16.64 -9.92 -1.00
C ASN A 61 16.13 -8.48 -1.25
N GLU A 62 14.93 -8.15 -0.80
CA GLU A 62 14.24 -6.92 -1.26
C GLU A 62 13.98 -5.90 -0.14
N SER A 63 13.81 -6.34 1.12
CA SER A 63 13.52 -5.44 2.25
C SER A 63 14.77 -5.06 3.07
N LEU A 64 14.68 -3.97 3.82
CA LEU A 64 15.71 -3.52 4.75
C LEU A 64 15.25 -3.76 6.19
N TYR A 65 16.07 -4.43 6.97
CA TYR A 65 15.79 -4.70 8.37
C TYR A 65 16.84 -4.03 9.26
N PHE A 66 16.40 -3.12 10.13
CA PHE A 66 17.24 -2.43 11.09
C PHE A 66 16.94 -2.96 12.49
N MET A 67 17.98 -3.38 13.21
CA MET A 67 17.88 -3.80 14.61
C MET A 67 18.83 -2.98 15.46
N GLY A 68 18.34 -2.48 16.60
CA GLY A 68 19.19 -1.64 17.41
C GLY A 68 18.69 -1.29 18.79
N ASP A 69 19.44 -0.39 19.41
CA ASP A 69 19.20 0.17 20.73
C ASP A 69 18.45 1.52 20.64
N SER A 70 18.59 2.37 21.67
CA SER A 70 17.98 3.71 21.72
C SER A 70 18.46 4.63 20.61
N ILE A 71 19.64 4.40 20.03
CA ILE A 71 20.15 5.19 18.90
C ILE A 71 19.31 4.90 17.65
N LEU A 72 19.01 3.63 17.37
CA LEU A 72 18.15 3.28 16.24
C LEU A 72 16.71 3.76 16.46
N GLN A 73 16.19 3.58 17.68
CA GLN A 73 14.84 4.04 18.01
C GLN A 73 14.68 5.55 17.72
N GLY A 74 15.68 6.36 18.10
CA GLY A 74 15.68 7.79 17.77
C GLY A 74 15.96 8.12 16.30
N ALA A 75 16.61 7.22 15.56
CA ALA A 75 16.94 7.40 14.15
C ALA A 75 15.83 6.95 13.18
N GLU A 76 14.77 6.29 13.67
CA GLU A 76 13.75 5.69 12.81
C GLU A 76 13.16 6.68 11.79
N GLU A 77 12.71 7.83 12.25
CA GLU A 77 12.10 8.85 11.39
C GLU A 77 13.09 9.34 10.31
N SER A 78 14.32 9.68 10.69
CA SER A 78 15.32 10.21 9.76
C SER A 78 15.84 9.17 8.78
N LEU A 79 15.92 7.90 9.20
CA LEU A 79 16.29 6.76 8.36
C LEU A 79 15.18 6.48 7.34
N ARG A 80 13.93 6.34 7.79
CA ARG A 80 12.78 6.13 6.91
C ARG A 80 12.67 7.25 5.89
N ALA A 81 12.69 8.50 6.32
CA ALA A 81 12.63 9.66 5.41
C ALA A 81 13.77 9.66 4.39
N LYS A 82 15.01 9.33 4.81
CA LYS A 82 16.15 9.33 3.91
C LYS A 82 16.06 8.20 2.87
N ILE A 83 15.69 7.00 3.29
CA ILE A 83 15.64 5.82 2.43
C ILE A 83 14.46 5.92 1.45
N THR A 84 13.27 6.31 1.92
CA THR A 84 12.09 6.50 1.06
C THR A 84 12.29 7.61 0.02
N SER A 85 13.08 8.64 0.34
CA SER A 85 13.45 9.68 -0.65
C SER A 85 14.21 9.15 -1.87
N ASN A 86 14.79 7.94 -1.80
CA ASN A 86 15.40 7.28 -2.96
C ASN A 86 14.42 6.39 -3.75
N GLY A 87 13.17 6.26 -3.31
CA GLY A 87 12.13 5.48 -3.99
C GLY A 87 11.91 4.07 -3.45
N VAL A 88 12.44 3.73 -2.28
CA VAL A 88 12.10 2.50 -1.54
C VAL A 88 10.75 2.70 -0.85
N ASN A 89 9.85 1.71 -0.94
CA ASN A 89 8.56 1.77 -0.24
C ASN A 89 8.76 1.62 1.28
N ASP A 90 8.02 2.37 2.08
CA ASP A 90 8.15 2.33 3.55
C ASP A 90 7.83 0.94 4.15
N GLY A 91 6.92 0.18 3.52
CA GLY A 91 6.62 -1.21 3.89
C GLY A 91 7.80 -2.18 3.73
N GLU A 92 8.80 -1.82 2.93
CA GLU A 92 10.04 -2.58 2.77
C GLU A 92 11.10 -2.22 3.83
N ILE A 93 10.77 -1.33 4.76
CA ILE A 93 11.68 -0.86 5.81
C ILE A 93 11.11 -1.30 7.16
N THR A 94 11.79 -2.25 7.79
CA THR A 94 11.49 -2.65 9.17
C THR A 94 12.53 -2.07 10.10
N VAL A 95 12.08 -1.36 11.13
CA VAL A 95 12.94 -0.81 12.19
C VAL A 95 12.53 -1.41 13.52
N ASN A 96 13.46 -2.07 14.19
CA ASN A 96 13.28 -2.64 15.52
C ASN A 96 14.36 -2.10 16.46
N GLY A 97 14.14 -0.87 16.94
CA GLY A 97 14.95 -0.22 17.96
C GLY A 97 14.31 -0.32 19.34
N GLU A 98 15.07 -0.66 20.38
CA GLU A 98 14.58 -0.70 21.76
C GLU A 98 15.59 -0.11 22.73
N ILE A 99 15.11 0.76 23.62
CA ILE A 99 15.95 1.44 24.61
C ILE A 99 16.68 0.42 25.49
N SER A 100 17.95 0.68 25.78
CA SER A 100 18.83 -0.14 26.62
C SER A 100 19.17 -1.54 26.08
N ARG A 101 18.70 -1.90 24.88
CA ARG A 101 18.97 -3.21 24.28
C ARG A 101 20.47 -3.38 24.01
N SER A 102 20.98 -4.59 24.23
CA SER A 102 22.27 -5.05 23.71
C SER A 102 22.12 -6.40 23.01
N ILE A 103 23.22 -7.00 22.54
CA ILE A 103 23.18 -8.30 21.85
C ILE A 103 22.47 -9.36 22.71
N THR A 104 22.80 -9.41 24.01
CA THR A 104 22.29 -10.42 24.96
C THR A 104 21.47 -9.82 26.10
N GLY A 105 21.62 -8.52 26.37
CA GLY A 105 20.86 -7.80 27.37
C GLY A 105 19.52 -7.32 26.81
N LYS A 106 18.46 -7.53 27.58
CA LYS A 106 17.10 -7.10 27.24
C LYS A 106 16.99 -5.58 27.33
N GLY A 107 16.28 -4.98 26.39
CA GLY A 107 15.86 -3.59 26.50
C GLY A 107 14.64 -3.43 27.42
N GLN A 108 14.05 -2.24 27.38
CA GLN A 108 12.92 -1.86 28.25
C GLN A 108 11.63 -2.67 28.00
N GLU A 109 11.42 -3.18 26.80
CA GLU A 109 10.30 -4.04 26.40
C GLU A 109 10.62 -5.54 26.60
N GLY A 110 11.82 -5.85 27.11
CA GLY A 110 12.19 -7.19 27.53
C GLY A 110 12.80 -8.06 26.44
N SER A 111 13.21 -7.49 25.29
CA SER A 111 13.85 -8.23 24.19
C SER A 111 15.33 -7.86 24.05
N SER A 112 16.21 -8.86 23.97
CA SER A 112 17.60 -8.65 23.55
C SER A 112 17.71 -8.61 22.01
N GLY A 113 18.88 -8.27 21.48
CA GLY A 113 19.14 -8.38 20.04
C GLY A 113 18.96 -9.82 19.53
N LEU A 114 19.47 -10.81 20.25
CA LEU A 114 19.28 -12.22 19.88
C LEU A 114 17.81 -12.68 19.98
N ASP A 115 17.03 -12.12 20.91
CA ASP A 115 15.59 -12.41 20.99
C ASP A 115 14.83 -11.76 19.83
N ALA A 116 15.20 -10.54 19.46
CA ALA A 116 14.61 -9.83 18.33
C ALA A 116 14.87 -10.56 17.00
N LEU A 117 16.04 -11.18 16.81
CA LEU A 117 16.33 -11.97 15.59
C LEU A 117 15.40 -13.17 15.46
N LYS A 118 15.05 -13.80 16.58
CA LYS A 118 14.10 -14.93 16.60
C LYS A 118 12.67 -14.46 16.36
N LYS A 119 12.29 -13.35 16.99
CA LYS A 119 10.96 -12.76 16.85
C LYS A 119 10.69 -12.33 15.39
N ASP A 120 11.71 -11.75 14.76
CA ASP A 120 11.60 -11.17 13.42
C ASP A 120 12.16 -12.09 12.32
N GLU A 121 12.29 -13.39 12.60
CA GLU A 121 12.87 -14.38 11.69
C GLU A 121 12.25 -14.31 10.29
N GLN A 122 10.93 -14.16 10.21
CA GLN A 122 10.22 -14.09 8.92
C GLN A 122 10.54 -12.84 8.11
N VAL A 123 10.74 -11.70 8.78
CA VAL A 123 11.13 -10.44 8.13
C VAL A 123 12.58 -10.54 7.65
N ILE A 124 13.46 -11.16 8.43
CA ILE A 124 14.88 -11.32 8.09
C ILE A 124 15.07 -12.31 6.93
N LYS A 125 14.20 -13.31 6.77
CA LYS A 125 14.21 -14.24 5.62
C LYS A 125 14.10 -13.54 4.27
N SER A 126 13.40 -12.40 4.20
CA SER A 126 13.24 -11.58 2.99
C SER A 126 14.13 -10.33 2.95
N ALA A 127 14.90 -10.07 4.01
CA ALA A 127 15.76 -8.91 4.08
C ALA A 127 16.92 -9.01 3.10
N GLY A 128 17.06 -8.02 2.23
CA GLY A 128 18.24 -7.80 1.40
C GLY A 128 19.42 -7.24 2.20
N ALA A 129 19.15 -6.50 3.28
CA ALA A 129 20.14 -6.12 4.26
C ALA A 129 19.60 -6.15 5.70
N VAL A 130 20.47 -6.58 6.62
CA VAL A 130 20.30 -6.45 8.07
C VAL A 130 21.31 -5.43 8.58
N VAL A 131 20.84 -4.35 9.19
CA VAL A 131 21.67 -3.27 9.73
C VAL A 131 21.56 -3.26 11.25
N ILE A 132 22.69 -3.39 11.93
CA ILE A 132 22.77 -3.53 13.38
C ILE A 132 23.28 -2.23 13.99
N VAL A 133 22.54 -1.70 14.95
CA VAL A 133 22.85 -0.48 15.71
C VAL A 133 22.86 -0.83 17.19
N LEU A 134 23.87 -1.59 17.60
CA LEU A 134 24.03 -2.07 18.97
C LEU A 134 25.48 -1.88 19.42
N GLY A 135 25.65 -1.53 20.69
CA GLY A 135 26.94 -1.58 21.38
C GLY A 135 27.12 -0.52 22.45
N THR A 136 26.33 0.56 22.42
CA THR A 136 26.37 1.62 23.44
C THR A 136 26.04 1.10 24.84
N ASN A 137 25.21 0.06 24.93
CA ASN A 137 24.81 -0.61 26.17
C ASN A 137 25.74 -1.79 26.57
N GLY A 138 26.91 -1.92 25.93
CA GLY A 138 27.89 -2.98 26.18
C GLY A 138 27.51 -4.34 25.58
N GLY A 139 28.33 -5.35 25.85
CA GLY A 139 28.09 -6.73 25.39
C GLY A 139 28.60 -7.07 23.99
N ASN A 140 29.20 -6.13 23.26
CA ASN A 140 29.85 -6.36 21.95
C ASN A 140 31.24 -7.03 22.10
N THR A 141 31.26 -8.23 22.67
CA THR A 141 32.46 -9.09 22.64
C THR A 141 32.53 -9.82 21.31
N GLU A 142 33.73 -10.26 20.89
CA GLU A 142 33.93 -11.04 19.66
C GLU A 142 32.96 -12.24 19.58
N GLY A 143 32.82 -13.00 20.67
CA GLY A 143 31.93 -14.16 20.71
C GLY A 143 30.44 -13.81 20.62
N ASN A 144 30.01 -12.66 21.15
CA ASN A 144 28.62 -12.23 21.03
C ASN A 144 28.30 -11.71 19.62
N ILE A 145 29.23 -10.98 19.01
CA ILE A 145 29.12 -10.54 17.60
C ILE A 145 29.07 -11.77 16.69
N GLU A 146 29.99 -12.71 16.88
CA GLU A 146 30.03 -13.97 16.14
C GLU A 146 28.72 -14.74 16.25
N LYS A 147 28.18 -14.88 17.46
CA LYS A 147 26.89 -15.53 17.68
C LYS A 147 25.77 -14.82 16.92
N MET A 148 25.68 -13.50 17.01
CA MET A 148 24.62 -12.71 16.38
C MET A 148 24.65 -12.82 14.84
N VAL A 149 25.84 -12.62 14.24
CA VAL A 149 26.00 -12.75 12.78
C VAL A 149 25.69 -14.18 12.33
N LYS A 150 26.15 -15.20 13.07
CA LYS A 150 25.80 -16.60 12.75
C LYS A 150 24.30 -16.87 12.82
N GLU A 151 23.57 -16.30 13.77
CA GLU A 151 22.10 -16.43 13.81
C GLU A 151 21.44 -15.75 12.59
N ILE A 152 21.86 -14.53 12.21
CA ILE A 152 21.36 -13.87 10.99
C ILE A 152 21.62 -14.75 9.76
N ARG A 153 22.84 -15.30 9.63
CA ARG A 153 23.24 -16.17 8.51
C ARG A 153 22.49 -17.50 8.48
N LYS A 154 22.03 -18.01 9.63
CA LYS A 154 21.15 -19.18 9.69
C LYS A 154 19.77 -18.87 9.12
N ILE A 155 19.24 -17.67 9.40
CA ILE A 155 17.93 -17.23 8.93
C ILE A 155 17.98 -16.91 7.45
N ASN A 156 18.95 -16.09 7.02
CA ASN A 156 19.15 -15.70 5.64
C ASN A 156 20.64 -15.68 5.29
N LYS A 157 21.06 -16.61 4.43
CA LYS A 157 22.46 -16.72 3.98
C LYS A 157 22.86 -15.62 2.98
N LYS A 158 21.88 -15.02 2.30
CA LYS A 158 22.09 -14.08 1.18
C LYS A 158 21.96 -12.60 1.59
N THR A 159 21.42 -12.28 2.75
CA THR A 159 21.29 -10.88 3.20
C THR A 159 22.66 -10.21 3.30
N ALA A 160 22.79 -8.94 2.94
CA ALA A 160 23.95 -8.16 3.38
C ALA A 160 23.85 -7.93 4.90
N VAL A 161 24.99 -7.84 5.60
CA VAL A 161 25.02 -7.52 7.04
C VAL A 161 25.89 -6.29 7.23
N TYR A 162 25.32 -5.29 7.88
CA TYR A 162 26.00 -4.05 8.24
C TYR A 162 25.94 -3.87 9.75
N TRP A 163 27.03 -3.37 10.33
CA TRP A 163 27.08 -2.99 11.74
C TRP A 163 27.58 -1.56 11.87
N ILE A 164 26.80 -0.71 12.53
CA ILE A 164 27.19 0.67 12.79
C ILE A 164 28.09 0.69 14.02
N ASN A 165 29.33 1.16 13.85
CA ASN A 165 30.27 1.22 14.97
C ASN A 165 29.85 2.28 16.01
N ILE A 166 30.38 2.15 17.22
CA ILE A 166 29.97 2.94 18.39
C ILE A 166 30.69 4.29 18.33
N GLY A 167 29.93 5.39 18.44
CA GLY A 167 30.46 6.75 18.53
C GLY A 167 29.83 7.49 19.69
N VAL A 168 30.59 7.73 20.76
CA VAL A 168 30.16 8.44 21.97
C VAL A 168 31.26 9.33 22.49
N THR A 169 30.91 10.43 23.16
CA THR A 169 31.85 11.30 23.88
C THR A 169 31.76 11.18 25.39
N ARG A 170 30.78 10.42 25.91
CA ARG A 170 30.57 10.21 27.34
C ARG A 170 31.72 9.39 27.93
N GLU A 171 32.29 9.87 29.04
CA GLU A 171 33.53 9.33 29.63
C GLU A 171 33.39 7.87 30.10
N ASP A 172 32.29 7.53 30.77
CA ASP A 172 32.01 6.18 31.29
C ASP A 172 31.81 5.12 30.19
N LEU A 173 31.55 5.55 28.96
CA LEU A 173 31.34 4.66 27.82
C LEU A 173 32.54 4.55 26.88
N GLN A 174 33.62 5.32 27.10
CA GLN A 174 34.80 5.29 26.21
C GLN A 174 35.38 3.89 26.10
N LYS A 175 35.57 3.18 27.23
CA LYS A 175 36.07 1.81 27.22
C LYS A 175 35.13 0.84 26.50
N THR A 176 33.82 0.99 26.68
CA THR A 176 32.80 0.18 26.00
C THR A 176 32.86 0.37 24.48
N MET A 177 33.00 1.62 24.04
CA MET A 177 33.16 1.99 22.64
C MET A 177 34.46 1.42 22.05
N GLU A 178 35.60 1.62 22.71
CA GLU A 178 36.90 1.14 22.26
C GLU A 178 36.94 -0.39 22.13
N ASP A 179 36.53 -1.11 23.17
CA ASP A 179 36.51 -2.57 23.18
C ASP A 179 35.52 -3.12 22.14
N GLY A 180 34.34 -2.51 22.03
CA GLY A 180 33.29 -2.90 21.09
C GLY A 180 33.69 -2.67 19.64
N ASN A 181 34.24 -1.50 19.31
CA ASN A 181 34.70 -1.19 17.95
C ASN A 181 35.88 -2.09 17.54
N LYS A 182 36.82 -2.35 18.47
CA LYS A 182 37.91 -3.31 18.23
C LYS A 182 37.40 -4.72 17.95
N ALA A 183 36.38 -5.17 18.69
CA ALA A 183 35.75 -6.47 18.45
C ALA A 183 35.03 -6.52 17.09
N LEU A 184 34.35 -5.43 16.69
CA LEU A 184 33.73 -5.31 15.37
C LEU A 184 34.77 -5.40 14.26
N GLU A 185 35.84 -4.61 14.34
CA GLU A 185 36.92 -4.62 13.34
C GLU A 185 37.56 -6.00 13.16
N LYS A 186 37.81 -6.70 14.27
CA LYS A 186 38.40 -8.04 14.23
C LYS A 186 37.47 -9.09 13.61
N THR A 187 36.17 -8.99 13.87
CA THR A 187 35.19 -9.99 13.43
C THR A 187 34.60 -9.72 12.05
N ALA A 188 34.59 -8.46 11.58
CA ALA A 188 33.99 -8.05 10.30
C ALA A 188 34.51 -8.85 9.10
N LYS A 189 35.84 -9.02 9.03
CA LYS A 189 36.47 -9.75 7.93
C LYS A 189 36.22 -11.25 7.99
N ASP A 190 36.28 -11.82 9.20
CA ASP A 190 36.13 -13.26 9.42
C ASP A 190 34.68 -13.74 9.19
N LEU A 191 33.71 -12.85 9.40
CA LEU A 191 32.28 -13.14 9.33
C LEU A 191 31.56 -12.51 8.13
N ASP A 192 32.30 -11.82 7.26
CA ASP A 192 31.80 -11.17 6.05
C ASP A 192 30.62 -10.22 6.32
N PHE A 193 30.86 -9.18 7.14
CA PHE A 193 29.94 -8.07 7.32
C PHE A 193 30.66 -6.72 7.21
N SER A 194 29.93 -5.68 6.82
CA SER A 194 30.48 -4.32 6.62
C SER A 194 30.26 -3.45 7.86
N ILE A 195 31.23 -2.60 8.18
CA ILE A 195 31.11 -1.61 9.26
C ILE A 195 30.72 -0.26 8.66
N ILE A 196 29.63 0.34 9.14
CA ILE A 196 29.25 1.73 8.84
C ILE A 196 29.88 2.62 9.90
N ASN A 197 30.66 3.61 9.48
CA ASN A 197 31.55 4.36 10.36
C ASN A 197 30.89 5.62 10.93
N TRP A 198 30.10 5.44 12.00
CA TRP A 198 29.56 6.54 12.80
C TRP A 198 30.60 7.13 13.76
N TYR A 199 31.52 6.32 14.26
CA TYR A 199 32.59 6.73 15.17
C TYR A 199 33.40 7.92 14.65
N ASP A 200 33.74 7.92 13.37
CA ASP A 200 34.54 8.99 12.75
C ASP A 200 33.80 10.33 12.65
N GLU A 201 32.47 10.33 12.60
CA GLU A 201 31.65 11.55 12.66
C GLU A 201 31.64 12.15 14.07
N ILE A 202 31.91 11.34 15.09
CA ILE A 202 31.91 11.74 16.50
C ILE A 202 33.32 12.05 17.03
N LYS A 203 34.36 11.41 16.49
CA LYS A 203 35.71 11.50 17.06
C LYS A 203 36.22 12.94 17.12
N ALA A 204 37.01 13.21 18.18
CA ALA A 204 37.67 14.48 18.51
C ALA A 204 36.88 15.55 19.28
N THR A 205 35.79 15.18 19.98
CA THR A 205 34.94 15.96 20.92
C THR A 205 33.51 16.23 20.45
N ASP A 206 33.01 15.52 19.43
CA ASP A 206 31.75 15.89 18.79
C ASP A 206 31.77 17.36 18.34
N LYS A 207 32.80 17.74 17.57
CA LYS A 207 33.06 19.13 17.17
C LYS A 207 31.87 19.78 16.46
N ASP A 208 31.08 18.96 15.78
CA ASP A 208 29.91 19.38 15.03
C ASP A 208 28.63 19.43 15.88
N GLY A 209 28.72 19.09 17.18
CA GLY A 209 27.61 19.09 18.12
C GLY A 209 26.48 18.20 17.62
N LEU A 210 26.78 16.97 17.24
CA LEU A 210 25.85 15.97 16.72
C LEU A 210 25.15 15.18 17.84
N LEU A 211 25.68 15.19 19.07
CA LEU A 211 25.14 14.47 20.22
C LEU A 211 24.43 15.42 21.20
N ARG A 212 23.28 15.00 21.75
CA ARG A 212 22.55 15.79 22.77
C ARG A 212 23.00 15.54 24.20
N ASP A 213 23.47 14.34 24.48
CA ASP A 213 23.84 13.86 25.82
C ASP A 213 25.13 13.04 25.79
N GLN A 214 26.00 13.35 24.82
CA GLN A 214 27.28 12.67 24.58
C GLN A 214 27.15 11.19 24.15
N VAL A 215 25.91 10.72 23.89
CA VAL A 215 25.62 9.35 23.41
C VAL A 215 24.61 9.36 22.26
N HIS A 216 23.45 9.98 22.46
CA HIS A 216 22.36 10.03 21.49
C HIS A 216 22.54 11.19 20.52
N PRO A 217 22.38 10.96 19.20
CA PRO A 217 22.31 12.04 18.24
C PRO A 217 21.19 13.03 18.58
N ASN A 218 21.41 14.31 18.26
CA ASN A 218 20.36 15.31 18.18
C ASN A 218 19.78 15.34 16.75
N GLU A 219 18.89 16.30 16.45
CA GLU A 219 18.25 16.39 15.13
C GLU A 219 19.27 16.49 13.97
N LYS A 220 20.35 17.26 14.15
CA LYS A 220 21.44 17.36 13.16
C LYS A 220 22.19 16.05 13.05
N GLY A 221 22.52 15.43 14.20
CA GLY A 221 23.19 14.14 14.26
C GLY A 221 22.42 13.04 13.54
N TYR A 222 21.09 12.95 13.73
CA TYR A 222 20.27 11.94 13.07
C TYR A 222 20.18 12.12 11.54
N LYS A 223 20.31 13.35 11.03
CA LYS A 223 20.41 13.63 9.58
C LYS A 223 21.76 13.16 9.00
N VAL A 224 22.85 13.37 9.74
CA VAL A 224 24.18 12.86 9.35
C VAL A 224 24.20 11.34 9.41
N PHE A 225 23.71 10.76 10.52
CA PHE A 225 23.60 9.33 10.74
C PHE A 225 22.82 8.63 9.63
N SER A 226 21.63 9.12 9.29
CA SER A 226 20.85 8.52 8.19
C SER A 226 21.51 8.73 6.82
N GLY A 227 22.22 9.84 6.63
CA GLY A 227 22.99 10.11 5.43
C GLY A 227 24.12 9.10 5.18
N ILE A 228 24.91 8.77 6.21
CA ILE A 228 25.99 7.78 6.09
C ILE A 228 25.42 6.37 5.87
N VAL A 229 24.35 6.00 6.60
CA VAL A 229 23.69 4.70 6.42
C VAL A 229 23.17 4.56 5.00
N ASN A 230 22.48 5.58 4.50
CA ASN A 230 21.96 5.61 3.13
C ASN A 230 23.06 5.49 2.07
N LYS A 231 24.21 6.12 2.30
CA LYS A 231 25.36 6.06 1.38
C LYS A 231 25.92 4.65 1.31
N GLU A 232 26.12 3.99 2.45
CA GLU A 232 26.69 2.65 2.52
C GLU A 232 25.70 1.57 2.03
N LEU A 233 24.39 1.82 2.14
CA LEU A 233 23.35 0.94 1.63
C LEU A 233 23.01 1.18 0.15
N LYS A 234 23.72 2.08 -0.56
CA LYS A 234 23.33 2.51 -1.91
C LYS A 234 23.11 1.35 -2.88
N ASP A 235 24.01 0.37 -2.92
CA ASP A 235 23.90 -0.75 -3.87
C ASP A 235 22.73 -1.67 -3.52
N VAL A 236 22.44 -1.84 -2.22
CA VAL A 236 21.27 -2.59 -1.75
C VAL A 236 19.99 -1.83 -2.09
N ILE A 237 19.96 -0.53 -1.83
CA ILE A 237 18.83 0.36 -2.13
C ILE A 237 18.55 0.38 -3.64
N ASP A 238 19.59 0.52 -4.48
CA ASP A 238 19.45 0.47 -5.94
C ASP A 238 18.94 -0.92 -6.40
N GLY A 239 19.34 -2.00 -5.72
CA GLY A 239 18.80 -3.35 -5.90
C GLY A 239 17.32 -3.47 -5.52
N THR A 240 16.93 -2.97 -4.34
CA THR A 240 15.54 -2.89 -3.85
C THR A 240 14.65 -2.05 -4.77
N ILE A 241 15.18 -0.96 -5.34
CA ILE A 241 14.47 -0.13 -6.34
C ILE A 241 14.35 -0.86 -7.68
N SER A 242 15.36 -1.64 -8.07
CA SER A 242 15.36 -2.43 -9.31
C SER A 242 14.33 -3.56 -9.29
N THR A 243 14.08 -4.16 -8.13
CA THR A 243 13.09 -5.23 -7.92
C THR A 243 11.71 -4.71 -7.50
N GLY A 244 11.63 -3.50 -6.94
CA GLY A 244 10.40 -2.71 -6.73
C GLY A 244 9.79 -2.14 -8.02
N LYS A 245 10.17 -2.68 -9.18
CA LYS A 245 9.46 -2.43 -10.44
C LYS A 245 8.09 -3.10 -10.36
N SER A 246 7.04 -2.34 -10.70
CA SER A 246 5.80 -2.87 -11.27
C SER A 246 6.17 -3.93 -12.32
N THR A 247 6.05 -5.22 -11.97
CA THR A 247 6.39 -6.31 -12.87
C THR A 247 5.24 -6.46 -13.86
N SER A 248 5.56 -6.22 -15.12
CA SER A 248 4.65 -6.46 -16.24
C SER A 248 5.19 -7.69 -16.95
N ASN A 249 4.44 -8.78 -16.98
CA ASN A 249 4.86 -9.97 -17.71
C ASN A 249 4.15 -10.01 -19.06
N VAL A 250 4.43 -9.02 -19.93
CA VAL A 250 3.89 -8.98 -21.30
C VAL A 250 4.76 -9.85 -22.20
N GLY A 251 4.59 -11.16 -22.09
CA GLY A 251 5.47 -12.15 -22.73
C GLY A 251 6.94 -11.99 -22.34
N GLY A 252 7.24 -11.72 -21.07
CA GLY A 252 8.60 -11.58 -20.53
C GLY A 252 9.25 -10.20 -20.65
N ASP A 253 8.59 -9.20 -21.24
CA ASP A 253 9.12 -7.83 -21.39
C ASP A 253 8.78 -6.99 -20.15
N ASN A 254 9.81 -6.53 -19.42
CA ASN A 254 9.69 -5.66 -18.23
C ASN A 254 10.08 -4.19 -18.52
N SER A 255 10.09 -3.76 -19.78
CA SER A 255 10.43 -2.38 -20.16
C SER A 255 9.35 -1.37 -19.72
N LYS A 256 9.68 -0.07 -19.64
CA LYS A 256 8.69 0.99 -19.34
C LYS A 256 7.46 0.95 -20.28
N PRO A 257 7.63 0.75 -21.61
CA PRO A 257 6.48 0.54 -22.50
C PRO A 257 5.64 -0.70 -22.16
N ALA A 258 6.27 -1.78 -21.66
CA ALA A 258 5.52 -2.97 -21.24
C ALA A 258 4.70 -2.72 -19.96
N GLN A 259 5.22 -1.91 -19.03
CA GLN A 259 4.48 -1.48 -17.84
C GLN A 259 3.24 -0.66 -18.20
N VAL A 260 3.41 0.33 -19.08
CA VAL A 260 2.28 1.12 -19.59
C VAL A 260 1.29 0.20 -20.31
N TRP A 261 1.75 -0.66 -21.23
CA TRP A 261 0.87 -1.60 -21.93
C TRP A 261 0.07 -2.47 -20.96
N ALA A 262 0.73 -3.12 -20.00
CA ALA A 262 0.11 -4.02 -19.05
C ALA A 262 -0.97 -3.31 -18.22
N TYR A 263 -0.71 -2.06 -17.79
CA TYR A 263 -1.69 -1.25 -17.08
C TYR A 263 -2.90 -0.88 -17.96
N LEU A 264 -2.67 -0.53 -19.23
CA LEU A 264 -3.75 -0.15 -20.14
C LEU A 264 -4.73 -1.31 -20.37
N VAL A 265 -4.23 -2.54 -20.52
CA VAL A 265 -5.05 -3.71 -20.84
C VAL A 265 -5.58 -4.47 -19.61
N SER A 266 -4.95 -4.33 -18.43
CA SER A 266 -5.40 -5.00 -17.21
C SER A 266 -6.75 -4.47 -16.74
N LYS A 267 -7.55 -5.34 -16.10
CA LYS A 267 -8.86 -4.95 -15.54
C LYS A 267 -8.69 -3.92 -14.41
N GLU A 268 -7.63 -4.07 -13.64
CA GLU A 268 -7.26 -3.23 -12.50
C GLU A 268 -6.82 -1.84 -12.97
N GLY A 269 -6.23 -1.72 -14.16
CA GLY A 269 -5.90 -0.46 -14.80
C GLY A 269 -7.09 0.16 -15.54
N LEU A 270 -7.07 0.11 -16.88
CA LEU A 270 -8.14 0.69 -17.72
C LEU A 270 -9.05 -0.34 -18.40
N GLY A 271 -8.63 -1.60 -18.50
CA GLY A 271 -9.36 -2.69 -19.15
C GLY A 271 -9.59 -2.43 -20.64
N LEU A 272 -8.60 -1.87 -21.34
CA LEU A 272 -8.67 -1.60 -22.78
C LEU A 272 -8.35 -2.86 -23.59
N THR A 273 -8.89 -2.94 -24.81
CA THR A 273 -8.45 -3.94 -25.79
C THR A 273 -7.03 -3.61 -26.30
N SER A 274 -6.35 -4.59 -26.89
CA SER A 274 -5.02 -4.38 -27.50
C SER A 274 -4.99 -3.24 -28.52
N VAL A 275 -6.05 -3.08 -29.33
CA VAL A 275 -6.19 -2.01 -30.32
C VAL A 275 -6.29 -0.64 -29.64
N GLN A 276 -7.13 -0.54 -28.61
CA GLN A 276 -7.33 0.69 -27.84
C GLN A 276 -6.05 1.08 -27.09
N ALA A 277 -5.42 0.13 -26.40
CA ALA A 277 -4.16 0.34 -25.69
C ALA A 277 -3.03 0.75 -26.64
N ALA A 278 -2.92 0.13 -27.82
CA ALA A 278 -1.95 0.52 -28.83
C ALA A 278 -2.13 1.97 -29.31
N GLY A 279 -3.38 2.43 -29.47
CA GLY A 279 -3.68 3.83 -29.80
C GLY A 279 -3.18 4.82 -28.74
N VAL A 280 -3.32 4.49 -27.45
CA VAL A 280 -2.78 5.27 -26.33
C VAL A 280 -1.25 5.26 -26.35
N MET A 281 -0.65 4.09 -26.53
CA MET A 281 0.80 3.90 -26.55
C MET A 281 1.49 4.72 -27.64
N GLY A 282 0.90 4.84 -28.83
CA GLY A 282 1.48 5.65 -29.91
C GLY A 282 1.48 7.16 -29.60
N ASN A 283 0.50 7.64 -28.82
CA ASN A 283 0.50 9.02 -28.33
C ASN A 283 1.59 9.24 -27.28
N ILE A 284 1.64 8.42 -26.23
CA ILE A 284 2.68 8.49 -25.19
C ILE A 284 4.08 8.34 -25.79
N HIS A 285 4.24 7.50 -26.82
CA HIS A 285 5.51 7.37 -27.52
C HIS A 285 5.96 8.70 -28.11
N THR A 286 5.08 9.41 -28.83
CA THR A 286 5.43 10.71 -29.41
C THR A 286 5.72 11.75 -28.32
N GLU A 287 4.90 11.80 -27.27
CA GLU A 287 5.07 12.72 -26.14
C GLU A 287 6.41 12.53 -25.41
N THR A 288 6.89 11.29 -25.32
CA THR A 288 8.09 10.95 -24.55
C THR A 288 9.34 10.73 -25.41
N GLY A 289 9.28 11.01 -26.71
CA GLY A 289 10.36 10.70 -27.66
C GLY A 289 10.70 9.20 -27.70
N GLY A 290 9.71 8.34 -27.44
CA GLY A 290 9.83 6.89 -27.40
C GLY A 290 10.40 6.30 -26.10
N SER A 291 10.77 7.14 -25.13
CA SER A 291 11.43 6.71 -23.89
C SER A 291 10.47 6.11 -22.86
N PHE A 292 9.19 6.49 -22.89
CA PHE A 292 8.21 6.19 -21.84
C PHE A 292 8.73 6.55 -20.44
N ASN A 293 9.61 7.56 -20.35
CA ASN A 293 10.22 7.96 -19.08
C ASN A 293 9.27 8.91 -18.34
N PRO A 294 8.73 8.55 -17.16
CA PRO A 294 7.82 9.44 -16.42
C PRO A 294 8.51 10.72 -15.94
N LYS A 295 9.84 10.75 -15.90
CA LYS A 295 10.61 11.92 -15.49
C LYS A 295 10.90 12.90 -16.61
N ILE A 296 10.52 12.58 -17.86
CA ILE A 296 10.88 13.41 -19.01
C ILE A 296 10.19 14.76 -18.96
N ARG A 297 10.93 15.82 -19.29
CA ARG A 297 10.44 17.19 -19.35
C ARG A 297 10.73 17.76 -20.73
N GLN A 298 9.81 18.58 -21.23
CA GLN A 298 9.92 19.27 -22.50
C GLN A 298 11.30 19.94 -22.64
N GLY A 299 11.96 19.74 -23.79
CA GLY A 299 13.35 20.18 -24.00
C GLY A 299 14.43 19.16 -23.60
N ASN A 300 14.09 17.86 -23.52
CA ASN A 300 15.01 16.75 -23.21
C ASN A 300 15.63 16.79 -21.80
N GLY A 301 14.96 17.43 -20.83
CA GLY A 301 15.34 17.38 -19.42
C GLY A 301 14.72 16.19 -18.69
N ASN A 302 15.24 15.84 -17.51
CA ASN A 302 14.61 14.91 -16.58
C ASN A 302 14.40 15.60 -15.23
N SER A 303 13.22 15.41 -14.63
CA SER A 303 12.91 15.88 -13.28
C SER A 303 12.18 14.80 -12.47
N ASN A 304 12.57 14.65 -11.20
CA ASN A 304 11.85 13.76 -10.29
C ASN A 304 10.45 14.31 -10.00
N GLU A 305 10.30 15.62 -9.87
CA GLU A 305 9.00 16.25 -9.61
C GLU A 305 8.51 17.11 -10.78
N VAL A 306 7.20 17.18 -10.93
CA VAL A 306 6.51 18.11 -11.82
C VAL A 306 6.70 19.52 -11.27
N ILE A 307 7.07 20.44 -12.14
CA ILE A 307 7.13 21.86 -11.82
C ILE A 307 5.84 22.48 -12.35
N VAL A 308 5.09 23.14 -11.47
CA VAL A 308 3.85 23.84 -11.85
C VAL A 308 4.23 25.19 -12.45
N ASP A 309 4.48 25.18 -13.76
CA ASP A 309 4.91 26.36 -14.53
C ASP A 309 3.96 26.75 -15.66
N GLY A 310 3.00 25.88 -16.01
CA GLY A 310 2.05 26.10 -17.09
C GLY A 310 2.68 26.19 -18.49
N ALA A 311 3.95 25.84 -18.64
CA ALA A 311 4.75 26.13 -19.84
C ALA A 311 5.49 24.91 -20.39
N ASN A 312 5.96 24.01 -19.53
CA ASN A 312 6.79 22.87 -19.92
C ASN A 312 6.10 21.54 -19.65
N GLY A 313 5.83 20.77 -20.71
CA GLY A 313 5.31 19.42 -20.60
C GLY A 313 6.15 18.52 -19.70
N TYR A 314 5.48 17.69 -18.91
CA TYR A 314 6.11 16.75 -17.98
C TYR A 314 5.50 15.35 -18.12
N GLY A 315 6.33 14.30 -18.02
CA GLY A 315 5.90 12.91 -17.90
C GLY A 315 5.27 12.29 -19.15
N LEU A 316 4.56 11.17 -18.95
CA LEU A 316 4.03 10.32 -20.03
C LEU A 316 3.06 11.04 -20.96
N ALA A 317 2.26 11.96 -20.41
CA ALA A 317 1.23 12.73 -21.12
C ALA A 317 1.65 14.18 -21.40
N GLN A 318 2.93 14.53 -21.15
CA GLN A 318 3.44 15.90 -21.26
C GLN A 318 2.50 16.96 -20.66
N TRP A 319 2.09 16.76 -19.40
CA TRP A 319 1.20 17.68 -18.69
C TRP A 319 1.80 19.10 -18.68
N THR A 320 1.18 20.01 -19.45
CA THR A 320 1.73 21.34 -19.74
C THR A 320 0.94 22.46 -19.04
N THR A 321 -0.38 22.35 -18.90
CA THR A 321 -1.17 23.40 -18.23
C THR A 321 -0.93 23.37 -16.72
N SER A 322 -0.94 24.55 -16.09
CA SER A 322 -0.72 24.69 -14.65
C SER A 322 -1.69 23.83 -13.85
N ASP A 323 -2.94 23.77 -14.27
CA ASP A 323 -4.00 23.02 -13.56
C ASP A 323 -3.75 21.52 -13.60
N ARG A 324 -3.32 20.97 -14.75
CA ARG A 324 -3.01 19.54 -14.87
C ARG A 324 -1.69 19.17 -14.19
N GLN A 325 -0.69 20.05 -14.25
CA GLN A 325 0.56 19.88 -13.51
C GLN A 325 0.31 19.89 -11.99
N GLN A 326 -0.51 20.82 -11.50
CA GLN A 326 -0.91 20.87 -10.10
C GLN A 326 -1.71 19.63 -9.71
N ALA A 327 -2.68 19.20 -10.53
CA ALA A 327 -3.45 18.00 -10.25
C ALA A 327 -2.58 16.72 -10.23
N LEU A 328 -1.54 16.63 -11.07
CA LEU A 328 -0.55 15.54 -11.01
C LEU A 328 0.28 15.62 -9.73
N LYS A 329 0.73 16.83 -9.35
CA LYS A 329 1.47 17.06 -8.11
C LYS A 329 0.64 16.62 -6.90
N ASP A 330 -0.61 17.06 -6.82
CA ASP A 330 -1.55 16.70 -5.77
C ASP A 330 -1.81 15.20 -5.75
N HIS A 331 -1.96 14.57 -6.92
CA HIS A 331 -2.13 13.12 -7.03
C HIS A 331 -0.90 12.37 -6.51
N ALA A 332 0.31 12.83 -6.85
CA ALA A 332 1.56 12.27 -6.35
C ALA A 332 1.66 12.40 -4.82
N GLU A 333 1.32 13.57 -4.27
CA GLU A 333 1.26 13.85 -2.84
C GLU A 333 0.27 12.92 -2.12
N THR A 334 -0.91 12.65 -2.70
CA THR A 334 -1.89 11.72 -2.11
C THR A 334 -1.38 10.28 -2.03
N GLN A 335 -0.41 9.91 -2.87
CA GLN A 335 0.19 8.58 -2.89
C GLN A 335 1.48 8.52 -2.08
N GLY A 336 1.95 9.64 -1.50
CA GLY A 336 3.24 9.73 -0.82
C GLY A 336 4.44 9.41 -1.73
N LYS A 337 4.27 9.57 -3.05
CA LYS A 337 5.23 9.16 -4.08
C LYS A 337 5.61 10.35 -4.95
N SER A 338 6.81 10.29 -5.53
CA SER A 338 7.28 11.28 -6.52
C SER A 338 6.33 11.36 -7.72
N SER A 339 6.08 12.55 -8.26
CA SER A 339 5.28 12.67 -9.49
C SER A 339 5.97 12.04 -10.70
N GLY A 340 7.27 11.77 -10.60
CA GLY A 340 8.07 11.06 -11.61
C GLY A 340 8.04 9.54 -11.46
N ASN A 341 7.20 9.00 -10.58
CA ASN A 341 6.94 7.57 -10.45
C ASN A 341 5.98 7.09 -11.56
N MET A 342 6.25 5.91 -12.13
CA MET A 342 5.46 5.34 -13.23
C MET A 342 4.00 5.08 -12.82
N ASP A 343 3.79 4.46 -11.66
CA ASP A 343 2.46 4.06 -11.20
C ASP A 343 1.62 5.28 -10.80
N VAL A 344 2.27 6.31 -10.24
CA VAL A 344 1.62 7.62 -9.98
C VAL A 344 1.08 8.23 -11.28
N GLN A 345 1.89 8.24 -12.34
CA GLN A 345 1.45 8.80 -13.62
C GLN A 345 0.39 7.94 -14.30
N LEU A 346 0.48 6.61 -14.24
CA LEU A 346 -0.54 5.71 -14.79
C LEU A 346 -1.88 5.80 -14.06
N THR A 347 -1.85 5.84 -12.73
CA THR A 347 -3.05 6.04 -11.91
C THR A 347 -3.64 7.44 -12.08
N PHE A 348 -2.80 8.45 -12.33
CA PHE A 348 -3.28 9.79 -12.66
C PHE A 348 -3.95 9.84 -14.04
N ILE A 349 -3.36 9.22 -15.08
CA ILE A 349 -3.99 9.05 -16.40
C ILE A 349 -5.37 8.38 -16.25
N LYS A 350 -5.46 7.30 -15.45
CA LYS A 350 -6.73 6.63 -15.16
C LYS A 350 -7.73 7.55 -14.44
N LYS A 351 -7.28 8.33 -13.45
CA LYS A 351 -8.12 9.29 -12.71
C LYS A 351 -8.70 10.35 -13.64
N GLU A 352 -7.87 10.95 -14.50
CA GLU A 352 -8.30 11.94 -15.48
C GLU A 352 -9.27 11.32 -16.51
N LEU A 353 -8.95 10.15 -17.06
CA LEU A 353 -9.80 9.42 -18.02
C LEU A 353 -11.12 8.93 -17.45
N LYS A 354 -11.22 8.67 -16.15
CA LYS A 354 -12.48 8.33 -15.46
C LYS A 354 -13.23 9.55 -14.92
N GLY A 355 -12.62 10.73 -14.97
CA GLY A 355 -13.17 11.98 -14.49
C GLY A 355 -13.36 12.98 -15.62
N SER A 356 -12.53 14.02 -15.65
CA SER A 356 -12.64 15.13 -16.61
C SER A 356 -12.56 14.72 -18.09
N PHE A 357 -12.00 13.54 -18.40
CA PHE A 357 -11.89 12.99 -19.76
C PHE A 357 -12.71 11.72 -19.99
N GLU A 358 -13.76 11.48 -19.19
CA GLU A 358 -14.62 10.29 -19.30
C GLU A 358 -15.20 10.10 -20.71
N SER A 359 -15.59 11.19 -21.39
CA SER A 359 -16.08 11.13 -22.77
C SER A 359 -15.04 10.56 -23.75
N THR A 360 -13.77 10.91 -23.57
CA THR A 360 -12.66 10.34 -24.37
C THR A 360 -12.50 8.85 -24.10
N LEU A 361 -12.53 8.43 -22.83
CA LEU A 361 -12.46 7.01 -22.46
C LEU A 361 -13.62 6.21 -23.06
N ASN A 362 -14.85 6.74 -22.99
CA ASN A 362 -16.04 6.11 -23.54
C ASN A 362 -15.98 5.97 -25.07
N ARG A 363 -15.46 6.98 -25.77
CA ARG A 363 -15.21 6.90 -27.22
C ARG A 363 -14.13 5.88 -27.54
N LEU A 364 -13.03 5.88 -26.78
CA LEU A 364 -11.92 4.95 -26.99
C LEU A 364 -12.40 3.51 -26.84
N LYS A 365 -13.23 3.23 -25.81
CA LYS A 365 -13.80 1.89 -25.57
C LYS A 365 -14.77 1.42 -26.65
N LYS A 366 -15.28 2.30 -27.51
CA LYS A 366 -16.13 1.95 -28.66
C LYS A 366 -15.34 1.63 -29.92
N VAL A 367 -14.03 1.90 -29.94
CA VAL A 367 -13.16 1.53 -31.07
C VAL A 367 -12.87 0.03 -31.00
N ASN A 368 -13.23 -0.70 -32.04
CA ASN A 368 -13.11 -2.17 -32.06
C ASN A 368 -11.77 -2.63 -32.62
N ASP A 369 -11.45 -2.25 -33.86
CA ASP A 369 -10.36 -2.85 -34.65
C ASP A 369 -9.45 -1.83 -35.37
N ASP A 370 -9.85 -0.56 -35.47
CA ASP A 370 -9.00 0.49 -36.07
C ASP A 370 -8.08 1.17 -35.04
N VAL A 371 -6.81 0.75 -35.03
CA VAL A 371 -5.78 1.35 -34.17
C VAL A 371 -5.54 2.84 -34.47
N ILE A 372 -5.74 3.28 -35.72
CA ILE A 372 -5.61 4.69 -36.09
C ILE A 372 -6.77 5.50 -35.52
N GLU A 373 -7.99 4.96 -35.53
CA GLU A 373 -9.13 5.57 -34.86
C GLU A 373 -8.88 5.71 -33.35
N ALA A 374 -8.36 4.67 -32.69
CA ALA A 374 -7.99 4.72 -31.28
C ALA A 374 -6.94 5.81 -30.98
N THR A 375 -5.91 5.93 -31.83
CA THR A 375 -4.89 6.99 -31.73
C THR A 375 -5.53 8.38 -31.78
N LEU A 376 -6.45 8.58 -32.73
CA LEU A 376 -7.11 9.86 -32.98
C LEU A 376 -8.10 10.24 -31.88
N VAL A 377 -8.85 9.27 -31.36
CA VAL A 377 -9.76 9.48 -30.23
C VAL A 377 -8.98 9.95 -29.00
N PHE A 378 -7.85 9.30 -28.69
CA PHE A 378 -7.02 9.69 -27.55
C PHE A 378 -6.38 11.07 -27.73
N HIS A 379 -5.95 11.44 -28.94
CA HIS A 379 -5.35 12.75 -29.25
C HIS A 379 -6.34 13.89 -29.46
N GLY A 380 -7.60 13.61 -29.81
CA GLY A 380 -8.59 14.65 -30.07
C GLY A 380 -8.44 15.43 -31.38
N GLN A 381 -7.38 15.21 -32.18
CA GLN A 381 -7.26 15.78 -33.53
C GLN A 381 -8.07 14.92 -34.50
N THR A 382 -9.34 15.25 -34.67
CA THR A 382 -10.12 14.88 -35.86
C THR A 382 -11.09 16.01 -36.16
N PRO A 383 -11.47 16.26 -37.41
CA PRO A 383 -12.80 16.71 -37.66
C PRO A 383 -13.72 15.55 -37.26
N LEU A 384 -14.05 15.50 -35.97
CA LEU A 384 -15.14 14.73 -35.36
C LEU A 384 -15.26 13.30 -35.94
N VAL A 385 -14.49 12.33 -35.43
CA VAL A 385 -14.84 10.91 -35.66
C VAL A 385 -16.31 10.73 -35.28
N ASN A 386 -17.15 10.47 -36.27
CA ASN A 386 -18.59 10.36 -36.08
C ASN A 386 -18.89 8.98 -35.49
N VAL A 387 -18.65 8.85 -34.19
CA VAL A 387 -19.07 7.66 -33.42
C VAL A 387 -20.58 7.80 -33.20
N PRO A 388 -21.42 6.91 -33.76
CA PRO A 388 -22.87 7.05 -33.66
C PRO A 388 -23.33 7.22 -32.21
N GLY A 389 -24.08 8.30 -31.95
CA GLY A 389 -24.63 8.62 -30.64
C GLY A 389 -23.65 9.27 -29.65
N VAL A 390 -22.53 9.86 -30.10
CA VAL A 390 -21.59 10.57 -29.22
C VAL A 390 -21.30 11.99 -29.73
N THR A 391 -21.52 12.98 -28.86
CA THR A 391 -21.19 14.38 -29.14
C THR A 391 -19.67 14.57 -29.18
N PRO A 392 -19.12 15.29 -30.19
CA PRO A 392 -17.68 15.49 -30.28
C PRO A 392 -17.11 16.37 -29.16
N VAL A 393 -15.94 15.99 -28.63
CA VAL A 393 -15.18 16.71 -27.58
C VAL A 393 -13.67 16.53 -27.78
N PRO A 394 -12.83 17.40 -27.18
CA PRO A 394 -11.37 17.25 -27.19
C PRO A 394 -10.93 15.88 -26.64
N GLY A 395 -9.79 15.39 -27.13
CA GLY A 395 -9.15 14.17 -26.65
C GLY A 395 -8.47 14.36 -25.29
N TYR A 396 -7.79 13.32 -24.84
CA TYR A 396 -6.98 13.35 -23.62
C TYR A 396 -5.66 14.09 -23.84
N GLU A 397 -5.02 13.83 -24.99
CA GLU A 397 -3.90 14.62 -25.49
C GLU A 397 -4.42 15.73 -26.40
N ALA A 398 -3.59 16.76 -26.60
CA ALA A 398 -3.77 17.75 -27.65
C ALA A 398 -2.41 18.33 -28.04
N SER A 399 -2.12 18.37 -29.33
CA SER A 399 -0.88 18.98 -29.85
C SER A 399 -1.18 19.81 -31.10
N GLY A 400 -0.18 20.60 -31.51
CA GLY A 400 -0.22 21.34 -32.78
C GLY A 400 -0.11 20.46 -34.03
N ASN A 401 -0.10 19.12 -33.91
CA ASN A 401 -0.11 18.22 -35.07
C ASN A 401 -1.45 18.31 -35.82
N THR A 402 -1.38 18.36 -37.15
CA THR A 402 -2.54 18.14 -38.02
C THR A 402 -3.05 16.70 -37.89
N GLU A 403 -4.32 16.43 -38.25
CA GLU A 403 -4.85 15.06 -38.28
C GLU A 403 -3.95 14.11 -39.09
N ALA A 404 -3.45 14.56 -40.25
CA ALA A 404 -2.55 13.78 -41.08
C ALA A 404 -1.25 13.40 -40.34
N GLN A 405 -0.67 14.32 -39.56
CA GLN A 405 0.50 14.05 -38.73
C GLN A 405 0.17 13.08 -37.58
N VAL A 406 -1.00 13.21 -36.94
CA VAL A 406 -1.41 12.25 -35.91
C VAL A 406 -1.59 10.85 -36.49
N ARG A 407 -2.24 10.72 -37.65
CA ARG A 407 -2.40 9.43 -38.36
C ARG A 407 -1.05 8.83 -38.76
N ASN A 408 -0.15 9.64 -39.31
CA ASN A 408 1.11 9.16 -39.86
C ASN A 408 2.16 8.88 -38.78
N ASP A 409 2.31 9.75 -37.79
CA ASP A 409 3.41 9.65 -36.83
C ASP A 409 2.98 8.80 -35.63
N ARG A 410 1.96 9.28 -34.89
CA ARG A 410 1.43 8.60 -33.69
C ARG A 410 0.72 7.30 -34.08
N GLY A 411 0.01 7.29 -35.20
CA GLY A 411 -0.66 6.10 -35.71
C GLY A 411 0.33 5.02 -36.19
N SER A 412 1.43 5.39 -36.83
CA SER A 412 2.50 4.43 -37.15
C SER A 412 3.15 3.83 -35.89
N ASN A 413 3.36 4.64 -34.86
CA ASN A 413 3.84 4.13 -33.57
C ASN A 413 2.82 3.20 -32.92
N SER A 414 1.53 3.52 -32.99
CA SER A 414 0.46 2.68 -32.47
C SER A 414 0.43 1.31 -33.16
N LYS A 415 0.55 1.27 -34.49
CA LYS A 415 0.68 0.00 -35.25
C LYS A 415 1.88 -0.84 -34.79
N LYS A 416 3.03 -0.22 -34.52
CA LYS A 416 4.22 -0.93 -33.98
C LYS A 416 3.94 -1.54 -32.61
N TRP A 417 3.28 -0.80 -31.71
CA TRP A 417 2.96 -1.31 -30.37
C TRP A 417 1.91 -2.44 -30.41
N LEU A 418 0.90 -2.31 -31.28
CA LEU A 418 -0.08 -3.37 -31.52
C LEU A 418 0.62 -4.65 -32.02
N ALA A 419 1.52 -4.54 -33.00
CA ALA A 419 2.29 -5.68 -33.48
C ALA A 419 3.22 -6.28 -32.41
N LYS A 420 3.75 -5.46 -31.50
CA LYS A 420 4.69 -5.91 -30.46
C LYS A 420 4.00 -6.68 -29.32
N TYR A 421 2.81 -6.26 -28.91
CA TYR A 421 2.15 -6.75 -27.69
C TYR A 421 0.73 -7.30 -27.88
N GLY A 422 0.10 -7.09 -29.03
CA GLY A 422 -1.34 -7.29 -29.24
C GLY A 422 -1.86 -8.70 -28.95
N ASP A 423 -1.03 -9.72 -29.17
CA ASP A 423 -1.38 -11.14 -28.99
C ASP A 423 -0.76 -11.76 -27.73
N LYS A 424 -0.08 -10.97 -26.88
CA LYS A 424 0.65 -11.46 -25.70
C LYS A 424 -0.23 -11.43 -24.46
N SER A 425 -0.18 -12.48 -23.64
CA SER A 425 -0.75 -12.47 -22.29
C SER A 425 -0.10 -11.37 -21.47
N SER A 426 -0.92 -10.59 -20.75
CA SER A 426 -0.49 -9.46 -19.93
C SER A 426 -0.99 -9.60 -18.51
N SER A 427 -0.10 -9.50 -17.53
CA SER A 427 -0.43 -9.31 -16.12
C SER A 427 0.17 -7.99 -15.63
N TYR A 428 -0.61 -7.24 -14.86
CA TYR A 428 -0.16 -6.07 -14.13
C TYR A 428 -0.41 -6.34 -12.66
N THR A 429 0.65 -6.44 -11.87
CA THR A 429 0.56 -6.51 -10.41
C THR A 429 1.01 -5.17 -9.87
N ASP A 430 0.08 -4.43 -9.27
CA ASP A 430 0.43 -3.32 -8.41
C ASP A 430 1.25 -3.89 -7.23
N THR A 431 2.31 -3.22 -6.79
CA THR A 431 2.80 -3.43 -5.42
C THR A 431 1.84 -2.74 -4.46
N ILE A 432 0.60 -3.25 -4.46
CA ILE A 432 -0.29 -3.19 -3.31
C ILE A 432 0.00 -4.47 -2.54
N ASP A 433 0.77 -4.27 -1.48
CA ASP A 433 0.65 -5.01 -0.25
C ASP A 433 -0.82 -5.42 -0.02
N CYS A 434 -1.10 -6.73 -0.03
CA CYS A 434 -2.39 -7.28 0.38
C CYS A 434 -2.68 -7.07 1.89
N SER A 435 -1.96 -6.18 2.56
CA SER A 435 -2.27 -5.60 3.86
C SER A 435 -2.31 -4.07 3.84
N LYS A 436 -3.18 -3.48 3.00
CA LYS A 436 -3.93 -2.23 3.29
C LYS A 436 -4.82 -1.86 2.10
N ALA A 437 -5.84 -2.69 1.85
CA ALA A 437 -6.97 -2.27 1.05
C ALA A 437 -7.95 -1.50 1.94
N THR A 438 -7.67 -0.22 2.16
CA THR A 438 -8.63 0.77 2.66
C THR A 438 -7.99 2.15 2.68
N ASP A 439 -8.70 3.09 2.08
CA ASP A 439 -8.34 4.49 1.96
C ASP A 439 -8.21 5.14 3.36
N ASN A 440 -7.01 5.23 3.92
CA ASN A 440 -6.76 6.06 5.09
C ASN A 440 -5.83 7.22 4.71
N GLU A 441 -6.45 8.36 4.46
CA GLU A 441 -5.86 9.65 4.86
C GLU A 441 -5.58 9.54 6.37
N ASP A 442 -4.30 9.52 6.75
CA ASP A 442 -3.85 9.26 8.12
C ASP A 442 -4.27 10.41 9.07
N PHE A 443 -5.10 10.09 10.07
CA PHE A 443 -5.48 10.97 11.17
C PHE A 443 -4.59 10.77 12.41
N GLY A 444 -3.58 9.89 12.34
CA GLY A 444 -2.73 9.50 13.47
C GLY A 444 -3.50 8.71 14.53
N VAL A 445 -4.54 7.95 14.12
CA VAL A 445 -5.42 7.20 15.02
C VAL A 445 -5.46 5.74 14.60
N ASP A 446 -5.08 4.85 15.53
CA ASP A 446 -5.22 3.41 15.34
C ASP A 446 -6.70 3.00 15.37
N GLY A 447 -7.08 2.20 14.38
CA GLY A 447 -8.43 1.66 14.25
C GLY A 447 -8.75 0.52 15.21
N SER A 448 -10.03 0.34 15.50
CA SER A 448 -10.49 -0.75 16.36
C SER A 448 -10.20 -2.12 15.77
N LYS A 449 -9.79 -3.07 16.63
CA LYS A 449 -9.71 -4.50 16.28
C LYS A 449 -11.02 -5.24 16.52
N LYS A 450 -11.96 -4.64 17.26
CA LYS A 450 -13.26 -5.25 17.60
C LYS A 450 -14.32 -4.97 16.54
N TYR A 451 -14.19 -3.85 15.82
CA TYR A 451 -15.05 -3.46 14.72
C TYR A 451 -14.26 -3.56 13.42
N THR A 452 -14.68 -4.44 12.53
CA THR A 452 -13.96 -4.78 11.30
C THR A 452 -14.76 -4.40 10.07
N ASP A 453 -14.11 -4.34 8.92
CA ASP A 453 -14.79 -4.02 7.67
C ASP A 453 -15.64 -5.19 7.20
N SER A 454 -16.87 -4.89 6.78
CA SER A 454 -17.70 -5.85 6.05
C SER A 454 -17.36 -5.79 4.56
N PRO A 455 -17.33 -6.93 3.85
CA PRO A 455 -17.28 -6.94 2.39
C PRO A 455 -18.58 -6.40 1.75
N ASP A 456 -19.67 -6.31 2.51
CA ASP A 456 -20.93 -5.75 2.03
C ASP A 456 -20.78 -4.25 1.75
N THR A 457 -21.46 -3.76 0.71
CA THR A 457 -21.38 -2.35 0.31
C THR A 457 -22.72 -1.64 0.53
N ILE A 458 -22.65 -0.43 1.08
CA ILE A 458 -23.82 0.46 1.17
C ILE A 458 -23.80 1.41 -0.03
N THR A 459 -24.96 1.60 -0.65
CA THR A 459 -25.10 2.56 -1.77
C THR A 459 -24.70 3.97 -1.31
N ARG A 460 -23.63 4.52 -1.92
CA ARG A 460 -22.98 5.80 -1.57
C ARG A 460 -22.27 5.82 -0.20
N GLY A 461 -22.10 4.66 0.46
CA GLY A 461 -21.43 4.57 1.76
C GLY A 461 -19.99 5.07 1.74
N LYS A 462 -19.23 4.74 0.68
CA LYS A 462 -17.86 5.28 0.50
C LYS A 462 -17.83 6.80 0.39
N GLU A 463 -18.74 7.40 -0.37
CA GLU A 463 -18.82 8.86 -0.52
C GLU A 463 -19.14 9.53 0.82
N VAL A 464 -20.00 8.91 1.64
CA VAL A 464 -20.32 9.37 3.00
C VAL A 464 -19.09 9.32 3.90
N ALA A 465 -18.36 8.21 3.89
CA ALA A 465 -17.14 8.05 4.68
C ALA A 465 -16.05 9.06 4.28
N ASP A 466 -15.84 9.26 2.97
CA ASP A 466 -14.86 10.21 2.45
C ASP A 466 -15.24 11.66 2.82
N GLN A 467 -16.54 12.01 2.76
CA GLN A 467 -17.02 13.32 3.17
C GLN A 467 -16.91 13.54 4.69
N ALA A 468 -17.13 12.50 5.49
CA ALA A 468 -16.93 12.54 6.94
C ALA A 468 -15.46 12.78 7.31
N LYS A 469 -14.51 12.10 6.63
CA LYS A 469 -13.06 12.35 6.79
C LYS A 469 -12.72 13.80 6.45
N LYS A 470 -13.22 14.31 5.32
CA LYS A 470 -13.00 15.69 4.88
C LYS A 470 -13.50 16.73 5.90
N TRP A 471 -14.67 16.52 6.49
CA TRP A 471 -15.22 17.40 7.52
C TRP A 471 -14.44 17.34 8.83
N ALA A 472 -14.07 16.15 9.31
CA ALA A 472 -13.28 16.01 10.52
C ALA A 472 -11.92 16.72 10.42
N LYS A 473 -11.30 16.72 9.24
CA LYS A 473 -10.01 17.40 8.98
C LYS A 473 -10.14 18.91 8.87
N ASN A 474 -11.08 19.38 8.05
CA ASN A 474 -11.09 20.77 7.60
C ASN A 474 -12.10 21.65 8.34
N ASP A 475 -13.11 21.05 8.97
CA ASP A 475 -14.17 21.75 9.70
C ASP A 475 -14.56 20.99 10.97
N PRO A 476 -13.62 20.81 11.92
CA PRO A 476 -13.87 20.08 13.16
C PRO A 476 -14.86 20.81 14.10
N ASN A 477 -15.32 22.01 13.75
CA ASN A 477 -16.31 22.78 14.51
C ASN A 477 -17.74 22.66 13.97
N CYS A 478 -17.96 21.83 12.94
CA CYS A 478 -19.24 21.63 12.30
C CYS A 478 -19.85 22.91 11.71
N GLY A 479 -19.04 23.75 11.06
CA GLY A 479 -19.55 24.86 10.24
C GLY A 479 -20.49 24.38 9.12
N PHE A 480 -20.32 23.14 8.65
CA PHE A 480 -21.26 22.44 7.76
C PHE A 480 -22.66 22.20 8.36
N HIS A 481 -22.80 22.23 9.70
CA HIS A 481 -24.05 21.99 10.42
C HIS A 481 -24.69 23.31 10.94
N GLY A 482 -24.52 24.39 10.18
CA GLY A 482 -25.13 25.70 10.47
C GLY A 482 -24.71 26.29 11.82
N SER A 483 -25.55 27.15 12.40
CA SER A 483 -25.26 27.88 13.64
C SER A 483 -25.26 27.03 14.93
N LYS A 484 -25.59 25.73 14.83
CA LYS A 484 -25.72 24.85 15.99
C LYS A 484 -24.40 24.20 16.43
N GLY A 485 -23.38 24.21 15.57
CA GLY A 485 -22.08 23.59 15.85
C GLY A 485 -22.18 22.07 16.04
N CYS A 486 -21.17 21.47 16.69
CA CYS A 486 -21.11 20.01 16.84
C CYS A 486 -21.82 19.46 18.09
N THR A 487 -22.02 20.28 19.12
CA THR A 487 -22.44 19.80 20.45
C THR A 487 -23.86 19.21 20.41
N GLU A 488 -23.98 17.94 20.77
CA GLU A 488 -25.24 17.19 20.83
C GLU A 488 -25.99 17.11 19.48
N GLN A 489 -25.28 17.26 18.35
CA GLN A 489 -25.88 17.26 17.00
C GLN A 489 -25.66 15.95 16.21
N CYS A 490 -25.44 14.82 16.89
CA CYS A 490 -24.98 13.57 16.25
C CYS A 490 -25.88 13.06 15.10
N LEU A 491 -27.21 12.99 15.31
CA LEU A 491 -28.15 12.59 14.27
C LEU A 491 -28.24 13.62 13.13
N GLY A 492 -28.12 14.92 13.46
CA GLY A 492 -28.12 16.01 12.50
C GLY A 492 -26.91 15.95 11.57
N ILE A 493 -25.72 15.71 12.13
CA ILE A 493 -24.46 15.57 11.39
C ILE A 493 -24.52 14.34 10.47
N VAL A 494 -24.98 13.19 10.96
CA VAL A 494 -25.18 11.99 10.13
C VAL A 494 -26.20 12.25 9.02
N SER A 495 -27.27 12.99 9.30
CA SER A 495 -28.25 13.38 8.27
C SER A 495 -27.64 14.28 7.21
N ASP A 496 -26.81 15.25 7.59
CA ASP A 496 -26.16 16.14 6.63
C ASP A 496 -25.11 15.42 5.79
N LEU A 497 -24.40 14.43 6.34
CA LEU A 497 -23.54 13.53 5.57
C LEU A 497 -24.30 12.82 4.46
N TRP A 498 -25.43 12.19 4.79
CA TRP A 498 -26.25 11.50 3.79
C TRP A 498 -26.88 12.47 2.78
N ARG A 499 -27.28 13.67 3.19
CA ARG A 499 -27.74 14.71 2.27
C ARG A 499 -26.65 15.21 1.32
N SER A 500 -25.41 15.32 1.80
CA SER A 500 -24.26 15.76 1.00
C SER A 500 -24.00 14.82 -0.18
N VAL A 501 -24.32 13.53 0.00
CA VAL A 501 -24.29 12.50 -1.03
C VAL A 501 -25.68 12.25 -1.60
N GLY A 502 -26.48 13.30 -1.78
CA GLY A 502 -27.75 13.24 -2.52
C GLY A 502 -28.80 12.24 -2.00
N LYS A 503 -28.70 11.80 -0.73
CA LYS A 503 -29.79 11.10 -0.03
C LYS A 503 -30.61 12.10 0.79
N GLY A 504 -31.59 11.59 1.54
CA GLY A 504 -32.44 12.40 2.41
C GLY A 504 -31.99 12.42 3.88
N MET A 505 -32.81 13.02 4.73
CA MET A 505 -32.58 13.09 6.17
C MET A 505 -32.71 11.72 6.82
N VAL A 506 -31.88 11.43 7.82
CA VAL A 506 -32.08 10.27 8.71
C VAL A 506 -33.12 10.68 9.74
N SER A 507 -34.38 10.27 9.55
CA SER A 507 -35.49 10.80 10.32
C SER A 507 -35.57 10.26 11.76
N GLY A 508 -35.66 11.19 12.71
CA GLY A 508 -35.87 10.98 14.14
C GLY A 508 -35.73 12.29 14.91
N GLU A 509 -36.38 12.41 16.08
CA GLU A 509 -36.16 13.56 16.98
C GLU A 509 -34.81 13.45 17.69
N THR A 510 -34.41 12.22 18.04
CA THR A 510 -33.12 11.88 18.62
C THR A 510 -32.50 10.68 17.88
N ALA A 511 -31.20 10.43 18.06
CA ALA A 511 -30.55 9.25 17.51
C ALA A 511 -31.19 7.94 18.01
N TRP A 512 -31.67 7.92 19.26
CA TRP A 512 -32.39 6.77 19.81
C TRP A 512 -33.76 6.56 19.17
N ASP A 513 -34.48 7.63 18.82
CA ASP A 513 -35.75 7.52 18.10
C ASP A 513 -35.56 7.00 16.67
N ALA A 514 -34.54 7.52 15.98
CA ALA A 514 -34.14 7.01 14.67
C ALA A 514 -33.76 5.52 14.74
N TYR A 515 -32.93 5.12 15.71
CA TYR A 515 -32.58 3.71 15.94
C TYR A 515 -33.82 2.83 16.20
N LYS A 516 -34.75 3.25 17.07
CA LYS A 516 -35.98 2.48 17.35
C LYS A 516 -36.81 2.27 16.08
N ARG A 517 -36.94 3.30 15.23
CA ARG A 517 -37.62 3.21 13.93
C ARG A 517 -36.92 2.20 13.01
N TYR A 518 -35.61 2.36 12.83
CA TYR A 518 -34.80 1.50 11.98
C TYR A 518 -34.85 0.04 12.44
N LYS A 519 -34.75 -0.19 13.76
CA LYS A 519 -34.86 -1.52 14.35
C LYS A 519 -36.24 -2.13 14.15
N LYS A 520 -37.31 -1.36 14.33
CA LYS A 520 -38.69 -1.84 14.11
C LYS A 520 -38.91 -2.29 12.66
N ASN A 521 -38.24 -1.65 11.71
CA ASN A 521 -38.32 -2.01 10.29
C ASN A 521 -37.34 -3.13 9.88
N GLY A 522 -36.54 -3.67 10.81
CA GLY A 522 -35.59 -4.74 10.53
C GLY A 522 -34.32 -4.30 9.80
N TRP A 523 -34.01 -3.00 9.82
CA TRP A 523 -32.85 -2.43 9.09
C TRP A 523 -31.56 -2.37 9.91
N VAL A 524 -31.60 -2.82 11.16
CA VAL A 524 -30.44 -2.77 12.06
C VAL A 524 -29.76 -4.12 12.11
N ASN A 525 -28.47 -4.14 11.77
CA ASN A 525 -27.58 -5.28 11.91
C ASN A 525 -26.69 -5.11 13.16
N THR A 526 -26.55 -6.16 13.97
CA THR A 526 -25.79 -6.12 15.23
C THR A 526 -24.36 -6.64 15.09
N SER A 527 -23.94 -7.05 13.89
CA SER A 527 -22.58 -7.50 13.61
C SER A 527 -21.57 -6.37 13.85
N LYS A 528 -20.40 -6.73 14.37
CA LYS A 528 -19.25 -5.81 14.43
C LYS A 528 -18.38 -5.87 13.16
N SER A 529 -18.77 -6.65 12.15
CA SER A 529 -18.30 -6.48 10.76
C SER A 529 -19.25 -5.50 10.05
N ILE A 530 -18.74 -4.33 9.67
CA ILE A 530 -19.52 -3.15 9.34
C ILE A 530 -19.15 -2.61 7.95
N PRO A 531 -20.12 -2.36 7.06
CA PRO A 531 -19.86 -1.71 5.78
C PRO A 531 -19.38 -0.27 5.92
N VAL A 532 -18.46 0.17 5.06
CA VAL A 532 -18.01 1.57 5.00
C VAL A 532 -19.19 2.51 4.72
N GLY A 533 -19.28 3.57 5.53
CA GLY A 533 -20.35 4.56 5.47
C GLY A 533 -21.61 4.20 6.26
N ALA A 534 -21.64 3.05 6.96
CA ALA A 534 -22.80 2.67 7.76
C ALA A 534 -23.10 3.68 8.87
N ILE A 535 -24.40 3.87 9.15
CA ILE A 535 -24.87 4.61 10.33
C ILE A 535 -24.76 3.67 11.52
N MET A 536 -24.00 4.05 12.54
CA MET A 536 -23.84 3.28 13.77
C MET A 536 -24.68 3.88 14.90
N TRP A 537 -25.29 3.01 15.70
CA TRP A 537 -26.21 3.36 16.77
C TRP A 537 -25.65 2.92 18.12
N SER A 538 -25.57 3.84 19.08
CA SER A 538 -25.18 3.52 20.45
C SER A 538 -26.01 4.30 21.48
N ALA A 539 -26.11 3.78 22.70
CA ALA A 539 -26.74 4.46 23.82
C ALA A 539 -26.20 3.94 25.15
N LYS A 540 -26.29 4.73 26.22
CA LYS A 540 -25.91 4.28 27.56
C LYS A 540 -26.90 3.20 28.05
N PRO A 541 -26.41 2.01 28.46
CA PRO A 541 -27.30 0.94 28.95
C PRO A 541 -28.14 1.37 30.15
N GLY A 542 -29.47 1.20 30.07
CA GLY A 542 -30.39 1.51 31.17
C GLY A 542 -30.67 3.01 31.37
N ASN A 543 -30.14 3.87 30.51
CA ASN A 543 -30.51 5.27 30.40
C ASN A 543 -30.19 5.76 28.98
N GLU A 544 -30.99 5.32 28.01
CA GLU A 544 -30.64 5.47 26.60
C GLU A 544 -30.68 6.92 26.12
N GLY A 545 -31.42 7.80 26.81
CA GLY A 545 -31.45 9.23 26.53
C GLY A 545 -31.74 9.55 25.05
N ALA A 546 -30.99 10.50 24.49
CA ALA A 546 -31.04 10.84 23.07
C ALA A 546 -30.34 9.81 22.16
N GLY A 547 -29.61 8.84 22.73
CA GLY A 547 -28.72 7.94 22.01
C GLY A 547 -27.63 8.69 21.25
N HIS A 548 -26.95 8.00 20.34
CA HIS A 548 -25.92 8.59 19.50
C HIS A 548 -25.79 7.89 18.16
N ALA A 549 -25.54 8.71 17.14
CA ALA A 549 -25.41 8.30 15.76
C ALA A 549 -24.08 8.81 15.20
N TYR A 550 -23.34 7.94 14.53
CA TYR A 550 -22.01 8.23 14.00
C TYR A 550 -21.73 7.37 12.76
N THR A 551 -20.69 7.69 12.01
CA THR A 551 -20.43 7.08 10.70
C THR A 551 -19.20 6.19 10.74
N TYR A 552 -19.32 4.96 10.22
CA TYR A 552 -18.19 4.05 10.06
C TYR A 552 -17.34 4.41 8.84
N LEU A 553 -16.02 4.48 9.01
CA LEU A 553 -15.08 4.98 7.98
C LEU A 553 -14.26 3.90 7.27
N GLY A 554 -14.36 2.65 7.74
CA GLY A 554 -13.43 1.57 7.42
C GLY A 554 -12.29 1.48 8.44
N ASN A 555 -11.55 0.36 8.44
CA ASN A 555 -10.43 0.09 9.32
C ASN A 555 -10.72 0.22 10.82
N GLY A 556 -11.94 -0.05 11.27
CA GLY A 556 -12.29 0.14 12.68
C GLY A 556 -12.30 1.60 13.13
N LEU A 557 -12.34 2.56 12.21
CA LEU A 557 -12.44 4.00 12.50
C LEU A 557 -13.88 4.50 12.34
N ILE A 558 -14.22 5.52 13.13
CA ILE A 558 -15.50 6.23 13.04
C ILE A 558 -15.27 7.74 12.99
N ALA A 559 -16.21 8.47 12.40
CA ALA A 559 -16.31 9.92 12.55
C ALA A 559 -17.51 10.28 13.42
N SER A 560 -17.28 11.09 14.44
CA SER A 560 -18.29 11.46 15.43
C SER A 560 -18.00 12.83 16.07
N ASN A 561 -19.05 13.50 16.54
CA ASN A 561 -18.95 14.61 17.46
C ASN A 561 -18.81 14.14 18.91
N ASP A 562 -18.27 15.00 19.77
CA ASP A 562 -18.35 14.91 21.24
C ASP A 562 -17.70 13.67 21.91
N ILE A 563 -16.83 12.95 21.21
CA ILE A 563 -16.12 11.78 21.79
C ILE A 563 -14.85 12.20 22.54
N LYS A 564 -13.87 12.77 21.83
CA LYS A 564 -12.59 13.21 22.46
C LYS A 564 -12.67 14.61 23.05
N THR A 565 -13.43 15.49 22.42
CA THR A 565 -13.58 16.88 22.86
C THR A 565 -15.01 17.32 22.57
N VAL A 566 -15.68 17.84 23.60
CA VAL A 566 -17.03 18.40 23.48
C VAL A 566 -17.02 19.55 22.48
N GLY A 567 -17.99 19.57 21.57
CA GLY A 567 -18.14 20.55 20.50
C GLY A 567 -17.21 20.32 19.31
N LYS A 568 -16.54 19.16 19.19
CA LYS A 568 -15.66 18.83 18.06
C LYS A 568 -16.11 17.60 17.30
N TYR A 569 -15.99 17.65 15.98
CA TYR A 569 -16.09 16.52 15.07
C TYR A 569 -14.72 15.92 14.82
N SER A 570 -14.58 14.60 15.00
CA SER A 570 -13.27 13.95 14.99
C SER A 570 -13.33 12.54 14.43
N VAL A 571 -12.20 12.08 13.89
CA VAL A 571 -11.96 10.66 13.59
C VAL A 571 -11.35 10.00 14.82
N VAL A 572 -11.94 8.89 15.24
CA VAL A 572 -11.55 8.14 16.44
C VAL A 572 -11.64 6.63 16.20
N SER A 573 -11.06 5.83 17.09
CA SER A 573 -11.26 4.38 17.08
C SER A 573 -12.72 4.07 17.38
N ALA A 574 -13.31 3.06 16.73
CA ALA A 574 -14.66 2.61 17.04
C ALA A 574 -14.81 2.11 18.49
N ASP A 575 -13.71 1.68 19.11
CA ASP A 575 -13.66 1.29 20.53
C ASP A 575 -13.99 2.46 21.48
N ASP A 576 -13.68 3.69 21.08
CA ASP A 576 -13.84 4.88 21.93
C ASP A 576 -15.31 5.13 22.32
N ILE A 577 -16.28 4.60 21.56
CA ILE A 577 -17.70 4.64 21.93
C ILE A 577 -17.97 3.88 23.23
N GLU A 578 -17.38 2.69 23.36
CA GLU A 578 -17.56 1.83 24.54
C GLU A 578 -16.60 2.27 25.66
N GLU A 579 -15.39 2.71 25.32
CA GLU A 579 -14.30 2.96 26.28
C GLU A 579 -14.30 4.40 26.83
N ILE A 580 -14.53 5.41 25.98
CA ILE A 580 -14.52 6.82 26.38
C ILE A 580 -15.95 7.29 26.71
N TRP A 581 -16.89 6.96 25.84
CA TRP A 581 -18.27 7.44 25.95
C TRP A 581 -19.16 6.54 26.81
N ASN A 582 -18.70 5.34 27.18
CA ASN A 582 -19.42 4.36 28.00
C ASN A 582 -20.83 4.02 27.45
N HIS A 583 -20.93 3.99 26.13
CA HIS A 583 -22.13 3.59 25.42
C HIS A 583 -22.05 2.12 25.01
N LYS A 584 -23.20 1.46 24.90
CA LYS A 584 -23.30 0.15 24.26
C LYS A 584 -23.59 0.33 22.78
N PHE A 585 -22.86 -0.40 21.95
CA PHE A 585 -23.19 -0.55 20.54
C PHE A 585 -24.48 -1.37 20.37
N TYR A 586 -25.47 -0.79 19.69
CA TYR A 586 -26.78 -1.41 19.43
C TYR A 586 -26.95 -1.93 18.01
N GLY A 587 -26.05 -1.55 17.09
CA GLY A 587 -26.02 -2.03 15.72
C GLY A 587 -25.69 -0.93 14.72
N TRP A 588 -25.65 -1.30 13.45
CA TRP A 588 -25.46 -0.40 12.32
C TRP A 588 -26.59 -0.59 11.29
N SER A 589 -26.78 0.39 10.42
CA SER A 589 -27.73 0.33 9.32
C SER A 589 -27.23 1.12 8.10
N GLU A 590 -27.75 0.77 6.92
CA GLU A 590 -27.69 1.66 5.76
C GLU A 590 -28.69 2.83 5.89
N TRP A 591 -28.60 3.80 4.99
CA TRP A 591 -29.56 4.90 4.95
C TRP A 591 -30.92 4.44 4.42
N HIS A 592 -31.99 4.79 5.12
CA HIS A 592 -33.37 4.62 4.67
C HIS A 592 -34.18 5.91 4.85
N GLY A 593 -34.96 6.25 3.80
CA GLY A 593 -35.85 7.41 3.75
C GLY A 593 -36.97 7.39 4.78
#